data_AF-A0A917FC05-F1
#
_entry.id   AF-A0A917FC05-F1
#
_cell.length_a   1.000
_cell.length_b   1.000
_cell.length_c   1.000
_cell.angle_alpha   90.00
_cell.angle_beta   90.00
_cell.angle_gamma   90.00
#
_symmetry.space_group_name_H-M   'P 1'
#
loop_
_entity.id
_entity.type
_entity.pdbx_description
1 polymer ?
#
loop_
_entity_poly.entity_id
_entity_poly.type
_entity_poly.pdbx_seq_one_letter_code
_entity_poly.pdbx_strand_id
1 'polypeptide(L)'
;MVQKQKRPKTVALLYVLHVFLGLGAIAGGLVLIVDPSGQMIGMDTSILVKSPFANFAIPGLLLLLVFGLLPLGVLYSMIKRPCWKWAERVNPFEGLHSSWALSLYIGFGLIIWIMVQTYMMNTAVFIHVFYMSLGLLIQAVTLLPAVQRYFVLDDSNQRS
;
A
#
# COMPACT_ATOMS: atom_id res chain seq x y z
N MET A 1 -8.44 33.62 -3.05
CA MET A 1 -7.57 32.88 -4.00
C MET A 1 -6.94 31.74 -3.23
N VAL A 2 -7.30 30.48 -3.52
CA VAL A 2 -6.69 29.32 -2.87
C VAL A 2 -5.24 29.26 -3.36
N GLN A 3 -4.29 29.62 -2.49
CA GLN A 3 -2.86 29.46 -2.78
C GLN A 3 -2.58 27.98 -3.01
N LYS A 4 -2.17 27.62 -4.22
CA LYS A 4 -1.85 26.25 -4.58
C LYS A 4 -0.57 25.85 -3.83
N GLN A 5 -0.74 25.23 -2.66
CA GLN A 5 0.37 24.87 -1.79
C GLN A 5 1.41 24.05 -2.56
N LYS A 6 2.65 24.53 -2.60
CA LYS A 6 3.73 23.86 -3.33
C LYS A 6 3.96 22.48 -2.71
N ARG A 7 3.89 21.42 -3.53
CA ARG A 7 4.05 20.03 -3.08
C ARG A 7 5.41 19.81 -2.40
N PRO A 8 5.46 19.39 -1.13
CA PRO A 8 6.71 19.07 -0.45
C PRO A 8 7.45 17.91 -1.13
N LYS A 9 8.79 17.89 -1.05
CA LYS A 9 9.60 16.77 -1.55
C LYS A 9 9.23 15.45 -0.87
N THR A 10 8.85 15.49 0.40
CA THR A 10 8.39 14.31 1.17
C THR A 10 7.10 13.71 0.61
N VAL A 11 6.17 14.53 0.12
CA VAL A 11 4.96 14.04 -0.57
C VAL A 11 5.32 13.39 -1.91
N ALA A 12 6.26 13.98 -2.65
CA ALA A 12 6.75 13.36 -3.89
C ALA A 12 7.45 12.02 -3.63
N LEU A 13 8.23 11.90 -2.56
CA LEU A 13 8.80 10.63 -2.11
C LEU A 13 7.68 9.61 -1.81
N LEU A 14 6.66 10.01 -1.06
CA LEU A 14 5.53 9.12 -0.73
C LEU A 14 4.82 8.60 -1.99
N TYR A 15 4.70 9.45 -3.03
CA TYR A 15 4.16 9.03 -4.32
C TYR A 15 5.02 7.95 -4.97
N VAL A 16 6.34 8.15 -5.01
CA VAL A 16 7.28 7.17 -5.55
C VAL A 16 7.20 5.84 -4.80
N LEU A 17 7.08 5.87 -3.47
CA LEU A 17 6.93 4.66 -2.66
C LEU A 17 5.66 3.87 -3.01
N HIS A 18 4.53 4.56 -3.25
CA HIS A 18 3.29 3.89 -3.66
C HIS A 18 3.35 3.35 -5.09
N VAL A 19 3.99 4.07 -6.02
CA VAL A 19 4.25 3.56 -7.38
C VAL A 19 5.12 2.31 -7.32
N PHE A 20 6.21 2.37 -6.56
CA PHE A 20 7.15 1.26 -6.44
C PHE A 20 6.48 0.02 -5.84
N LEU A 21 5.74 0.19 -4.73
CA LEU A 21 4.97 -0.89 -4.12
C LEU A 21 3.93 -1.45 -5.11
N GLY A 22 3.13 -0.57 -5.70
CA GLY A 22 2.04 -0.94 -6.58
C GLY A 22 2.51 -1.73 -7.81
N LEU A 23 3.51 -1.21 -8.53
CA LEU A 23 4.04 -1.88 -9.71
C LEU A 23 4.76 -3.20 -9.36
N GLY A 24 5.55 -3.21 -8.28
CA GLY A 24 6.22 -4.43 -7.82
C GLY A 24 5.24 -5.54 -7.44
N ALA A 25 4.15 -5.19 -6.73
CA ALA A 25 3.13 -6.14 -6.33
C ALA A 25 2.22 -6.58 -7.49
N ILE A 26 1.94 -5.72 -8.48
CA ILE A 26 1.27 -6.13 -9.73
C ILE A 26 2.12 -7.17 -10.46
N ALA A 27 3.41 -6.90 -10.66
CA ALA A 27 4.29 -7.82 -11.35
C ALA A 27 4.41 -9.16 -10.61
N GLY A 28 4.68 -9.13 -9.30
CA GLY A 28 4.77 -10.36 -8.48
C GLY A 28 3.44 -11.12 -8.40
N GLY A 29 2.32 -10.40 -8.24
CA GLY A 29 0.98 -10.99 -8.19
C GLY A 29 0.60 -11.67 -9.50
N LEU A 30 0.84 -11.02 -10.65
CA LEU A 30 0.57 -11.61 -11.97
C LEU A 30 1.38 -12.88 -12.20
N VAL A 31 2.67 -12.89 -11.84
CA VAL A 31 3.51 -14.10 -11.98
C VAL A 31 2.93 -15.26 -11.17
N LEU A 32 2.51 -15.03 -9.93
CA LEU A 32 1.91 -16.05 -9.07
C LEU A 32 0.50 -16.47 -9.52
N ILE A 33 -0.25 -15.62 -10.22
CA ILE A 33 -1.56 -15.97 -10.78
C ILE A 33 -1.40 -16.79 -12.05
N VAL A 34 -0.44 -16.43 -12.91
CA VAL A 34 -0.16 -17.14 -14.16
C VAL A 34 0.42 -18.53 -13.89
N ASP A 35 1.33 -18.63 -12.93
CA ASP A 35 1.85 -19.91 -12.44
C ASP A 35 1.66 -20.05 -10.92
N PRO A 36 0.48 -20.52 -10.47
CA PRO A 36 0.20 -20.75 -9.07
C PRO A 36 1.06 -21.83 -8.41
N SER A 37 1.81 -22.63 -9.16
CA SER A 37 2.75 -23.60 -8.58
C SER A 37 4.00 -22.92 -7.98
N GLY A 38 4.32 -21.71 -8.46
CA GLY A 38 5.52 -20.97 -8.07
C GLY A 38 6.78 -21.34 -8.85
N GLN A 39 6.71 -22.31 -9.77
CA GLN A 39 7.87 -22.83 -10.50
C GLN A 39 8.56 -21.77 -11.36
N MET A 40 7.81 -20.84 -11.96
CA MET A 40 8.34 -19.72 -12.75
C MET A 40 9.35 -18.85 -12.00
N ILE A 41 9.28 -18.83 -10.66
CA ILE A 41 10.18 -18.06 -9.79
C ILE A 41 11.01 -18.96 -8.87
N GLY A 42 11.13 -20.24 -9.22
CA GLY A 42 11.92 -21.23 -8.49
C GLY A 42 11.38 -21.54 -7.09
N MET A 43 10.09 -21.31 -6.85
CA MET A 43 9.40 -21.71 -5.62
C MET A 43 8.59 -22.98 -5.84
N ASP A 44 8.26 -23.65 -4.75
CA ASP A 44 7.42 -24.83 -4.74
C ASP A 44 6.35 -24.71 -3.65
N THR A 45 5.16 -25.27 -3.90
CA THR A 45 4.02 -25.26 -2.98
C THR A 45 4.30 -25.91 -1.62
N SER A 46 5.35 -26.71 -1.48
CA SER A 46 5.82 -27.27 -0.20
C SER A 46 6.10 -26.20 0.88
N ILE A 47 6.43 -24.96 0.48
CA ILE A 47 6.59 -23.85 1.44
C ILE A 47 5.25 -23.36 2.01
N LEU A 48 4.13 -23.76 1.42
CA LEU A 48 2.77 -23.40 1.85
C LEU A 48 2.12 -24.43 2.77
N VAL A 49 2.82 -25.50 3.19
CA VAL A 49 2.26 -26.60 4.00
C VAL A 49 1.63 -26.13 5.32
N LYS A 50 2.12 -25.03 5.91
CA LYS A 50 1.55 -24.42 7.12
C LYS A 50 0.51 -23.33 6.84
N SER A 51 0.24 -23.06 5.57
CA SER A 51 -0.71 -22.04 5.13
C SER A 51 -2.09 -22.67 4.86
N PRO A 52 -3.17 -21.88 4.88
CA PRO A 52 -4.49 -22.35 4.44
C PRO A 52 -4.62 -22.47 2.91
N PHE A 53 -3.55 -22.19 2.15
CA PHE A 53 -3.56 -22.14 0.70
C PHE A 53 -2.91 -23.38 0.09
N ALA A 54 -3.58 -23.98 -0.90
CA ALA A 54 -3.03 -25.11 -1.64
C ALA A 54 -1.96 -24.69 -2.66
N ASN A 55 -1.97 -23.44 -3.11
CA ASN A 55 -1.06 -22.89 -4.12
C ASN A 55 -0.97 -21.36 -3.99
N PHE A 56 -0.18 -20.71 -4.85
CA PHE A 56 0.08 -19.27 -4.77
C PHE A 56 -0.99 -18.38 -5.43
N ALA A 57 -2.10 -18.92 -5.94
CA ALA A 57 -3.11 -18.11 -6.64
C ALA A 57 -3.74 -17.04 -5.72
N ILE A 58 -4.15 -17.42 -4.50
CA ILE A 58 -4.75 -16.49 -3.54
C ILE A 58 -3.71 -15.45 -3.05
N PRO A 59 -2.49 -15.84 -2.62
CA PRO A 59 -1.42 -14.89 -2.37
C PRO A 59 -1.15 -13.93 -3.55
N GLY A 60 -1.13 -14.44 -4.78
CA GLY A 60 -0.94 -13.65 -5.99
C GLY A 60 -2.05 -12.63 -6.21
N LEU A 61 -3.31 -13.02 -5.98
CA LEU A 61 -4.45 -12.12 -6.07
C LEU A 61 -4.41 -11.01 -5.02
N LEU A 62 -4.01 -11.34 -3.78
CA LEU A 62 -3.83 -10.34 -2.72
C LEU A 62 -2.72 -9.35 -3.06
N LEU A 63 -1.58 -9.84 -3.58
CA LEU A 63 -0.53 -8.95 -4.08
C LEU A 63 -1.04 -8.04 -5.21
N LEU A 64 -1.74 -8.59 -6.19
CA LEU A 64 -2.24 -7.83 -7.33
C LEU A 64 -3.26 -6.76 -6.92
N LEU A 65 -4.31 -7.15 -6.18
CA LEU A 65 -5.43 -6.26 -5.88
C LEU A 65 -5.13 -5.34 -4.70
N VAL A 66 -4.66 -5.90 -3.58
CA VAL A 66 -4.53 -5.17 -2.30
C VAL A 66 -3.22 -4.40 -2.23
N PHE A 67 -2.11 -4.95 -2.73
CA PHE A 67 -0.81 -4.29 -2.69
C PHE A 67 -0.38 -3.71 -4.03
N GLY A 68 -1.06 -4.07 -5.11
CA GLY A 68 -0.82 -3.56 -6.45
C GLY A 68 -1.74 -2.41 -6.80
N LEU A 69 -3.02 -2.71 -7.03
CA LEU A 69 -4.00 -1.73 -7.47
C LEU A 69 -4.38 -0.73 -6.38
N LEU A 70 -4.56 -1.17 -5.13
CA LEU A 70 -5.00 -0.27 -4.06
C LEU A 70 -3.98 0.85 -3.76
N PRO A 71 -2.66 0.62 -3.63
CA PRO A 71 -1.68 1.70 -3.46
C PRO A 71 -1.64 2.69 -4.64
N LEU A 72 -1.85 2.21 -5.87
CA LEU A 72 -1.96 3.09 -7.04
C LEU A 72 -3.27 3.90 -7.03
N GLY A 73 -4.37 3.31 -6.55
CA GLY A 73 -5.63 4.01 -6.30
C GLY A 73 -5.49 5.08 -5.20
N VAL A 74 -4.75 4.77 -4.13
CA VAL A 74 -4.40 5.73 -3.08
C VAL A 74 -3.53 6.85 -3.64
N LEU A 75 -2.51 6.54 -4.43
CA LEU A 75 -1.71 7.54 -5.13
C LEU A 75 -2.57 8.45 -6.01
N TYR A 76 -3.49 7.88 -6.79
CA TYR A 76 -4.45 8.65 -7.59
C TYR A 76 -5.27 9.59 -6.69
N SER A 77 -5.79 9.08 -5.57
CA SER A 77 -6.53 9.86 -4.59
C SER A 77 -5.69 10.99 -3.99
N MET A 78 -4.41 10.74 -3.70
CA MET A 78 -3.49 11.77 -3.19
C MET A 78 -3.19 12.88 -4.22
N ILE A 79 -3.20 12.56 -5.52
CA ILE A 79 -2.92 13.52 -6.61
C ILE A 79 -4.18 14.32 -6.96
N LYS A 80 -5.31 13.64 -7.11
CA LYS A 80 -6.56 14.24 -7.62
C LYS A 80 -7.51 14.70 -6.53
N ARG A 81 -7.32 14.25 -5.30
CA ARG A 81 -8.17 14.53 -4.13
C ARG A 81 -9.67 14.38 -4.42
N PRO A 82 -10.10 13.22 -4.95
CA PRO A 82 -11.52 12.98 -5.19
C PRO A 82 -12.27 12.82 -3.86
N CYS A 83 -13.50 13.29 -3.79
CA CYS A 83 -14.37 13.13 -2.62
C CYS A 83 -14.98 11.71 -2.59
N TRP A 84 -14.22 10.73 -2.13
CA TRP A 84 -14.70 9.36 -1.95
C TRP A 84 -15.43 9.20 -0.61
N LYS A 85 -16.77 9.22 -0.62
CA LYS A 85 -17.60 9.10 0.59
C LYS A 85 -17.30 7.84 1.43
N TRP A 86 -16.93 6.73 0.79
CA TRP A 86 -16.55 5.51 1.50
C TRP A 86 -15.21 5.66 2.23
N ALA A 87 -14.25 6.37 1.62
CA ALA A 87 -12.92 6.60 2.18
C ALA A 87 -12.98 7.55 3.37
N GLU A 88 -13.85 8.56 3.32
CA GLU A 88 -14.11 9.45 4.47
C GLU A 88 -14.76 8.70 5.62
N ARG A 89 -15.67 7.74 5.36
CA ARG A 89 -16.29 6.95 6.43
C ARG A 89 -15.29 6.10 7.22
N VAL A 90 -14.20 5.66 6.58
CA VAL A 90 -13.14 4.85 7.22
C VAL A 90 -11.96 5.70 7.69
N ASN A 91 -12.06 7.03 7.57
CA ASN A 91 -11.05 7.97 8.01
C ASN A 91 -11.38 8.46 9.43
N PRO A 92 -10.65 8.02 10.48
CA PRO A 92 -10.87 8.50 11.83
C PRO A 92 -10.28 9.91 12.06
N PHE A 93 -9.56 10.48 11.09
CA PHE A 93 -8.89 11.77 11.20
C PHE A 93 -9.66 12.84 10.42
N GLU A 94 -10.68 13.42 11.05
CA GLU A 94 -11.60 14.40 10.42
C GLU A 94 -10.90 15.65 9.85
N GLY A 95 -9.73 16.02 10.39
CA GLY A 95 -8.94 17.17 9.92
C GLY A 95 -8.01 16.88 8.73
N LEU A 96 -7.90 15.61 8.29
CA LEU A 96 -7.01 15.19 7.21
C LEU A 96 -7.81 14.53 6.10
N HIS A 97 -7.44 14.79 4.85
CA HIS A 97 -8.06 14.17 3.68
C HIS A 97 -7.87 12.65 3.73
N SER A 98 -8.91 11.87 3.41
CA SER A 98 -8.91 10.40 3.50
C SER A 98 -7.74 9.71 2.78
N SER A 99 -7.21 10.30 1.69
CA SER A 99 -6.02 9.79 0.99
C SER A 99 -4.80 9.62 1.90
N TRP A 100 -4.65 10.48 2.92
CA TRP A 100 -3.59 10.39 3.91
C TRP A 100 -3.76 9.15 4.80
N ALA A 101 -4.97 8.94 5.32
CA ALA A 101 -5.28 7.79 6.17
C ALA A 101 -5.15 6.47 5.39
N LEU A 102 -5.62 6.44 4.14
CA LEU A 102 -5.46 5.27 3.27
C LEU A 102 -3.98 4.94 2.99
N SER A 103 -3.13 5.95 2.83
CA SER A 103 -1.69 5.76 2.68
C SER A 103 -1.06 5.14 3.93
N LEU A 104 -1.51 5.57 5.12
CA LEU A 104 -1.09 4.98 6.39
C LEU A 104 -1.54 3.50 6.48
N TYR A 105 -2.77 3.20 6.07
CA TYR A 105 -3.31 1.83 6.05
C TYR A 105 -2.54 0.91 5.10
N ILE A 106 -2.10 1.41 3.94
CA ILE A 106 -1.21 0.64 3.04
C ILE A 106 0.06 0.22 3.75
N GLY A 107 0.69 1.13 4.50
CA GLY A 107 1.88 0.83 5.27
C GLY A 107 1.63 -0.24 6.33
N PHE A 108 0.53 -0.16 7.09
CA PHE A 108 0.18 -1.19 8.09
C PHE A 108 -0.18 -2.53 7.45
N GLY A 109 -1.00 -2.50 6.40
CA GLY A 109 -1.41 -3.68 5.66
C GLY A 109 -0.21 -4.44 5.10
N LEU A 110 0.80 -3.73 4.56
CA LEU A 110 2.00 -4.36 4.01
C LEU A 110 2.81 -5.07 5.11
N ILE A 111 2.99 -4.43 6.27
CA ILE A 111 3.68 -5.05 7.41
C ILE A 111 2.94 -6.31 7.86
N ILE A 112 1.64 -6.22 8.09
CA ILE A 112 0.80 -7.36 8.52
C ILE A 112 0.89 -8.50 7.50
N TRP A 113 0.78 -8.17 6.21
CA TRP A 113 0.87 -9.17 5.15
C TRP A 113 2.22 -9.89 5.14
N ILE A 114 3.34 -9.17 5.21
CA ILE A 114 4.67 -9.79 5.25
C ILE A 114 4.86 -10.63 6.52
N MET A 115 4.33 -10.19 7.67
CA MET A 115 4.35 -11.00 8.91
C MET A 115 3.58 -12.31 8.72
N VAL A 116 2.36 -12.25 8.19
CA VAL A 116 1.52 -13.43 7.92
C VAL A 116 2.21 -14.34 6.89
N GLN A 117 2.78 -13.78 5.83
CA GLN A 117 3.48 -14.52 4.78
C GLN A 117 4.71 -15.27 5.32
N THR A 118 5.58 -14.59 6.06
CA THR A 118 6.78 -15.22 6.67
C THR A 118 6.41 -16.28 7.69
N TYR A 119 5.33 -16.08 8.45
CA TYR A 119 4.79 -17.08 9.37
C TYR A 119 4.29 -18.32 8.64
N MET A 120 3.47 -18.15 7.60
CA MET A 120 2.94 -19.26 6.78
C MET A 120 4.07 -20.05 6.10
N MET A 121 5.09 -19.36 5.60
CA MET A 121 6.22 -19.97 4.88
C MET A 121 7.33 -20.50 5.82
N ASN A 122 7.23 -20.20 7.12
CA ASN A 122 8.27 -20.47 8.11
C ASN A 122 9.69 -20.05 7.65
N THR A 123 9.75 -18.99 6.85
CA THR A 123 10.97 -18.55 6.16
C THR A 123 10.94 -17.04 6.01
N ALA A 124 12.06 -16.38 6.28
CA ALA A 124 12.25 -14.95 6.04
C ALA A 124 13.53 -14.72 5.24
N VAL A 125 13.38 -14.43 3.96
CA VAL A 125 14.48 -14.02 3.07
C VAL A 125 14.48 -12.50 2.85
N PHE A 126 15.54 -11.98 2.24
CA PHE A 126 15.77 -10.55 2.01
C PHE A 126 14.54 -9.78 1.50
N ILE A 127 13.76 -10.36 0.57
CA ILE A 127 12.58 -9.71 0.01
C ILE A 127 11.53 -9.33 1.07
N HIS A 128 11.36 -10.17 2.10
CA HIS A 128 10.43 -9.90 3.20
C HIS A 128 10.93 -8.74 4.05
N VAL A 129 12.22 -8.72 4.40
CA VAL A 129 12.84 -7.62 5.15
C VAL A 129 12.72 -6.31 4.36
N PHE A 130 13.00 -6.34 3.07
CA PHE A 130 12.91 -5.19 2.20
C PHE A 130 11.48 -4.61 2.14
N TYR A 131 10.46 -5.43 1.90
CA TYR A 131 9.06 -4.95 1.87
C TYR A 131 8.52 -4.57 3.26
N MET A 132 8.99 -5.20 4.33
CA MET A 132 8.70 -4.78 5.70
C MET A 132 9.25 -3.36 5.95
N SER A 133 10.51 -3.11 5.57
CA SER A 133 11.13 -1.79 5.64
C SER A 133 10.41 -0.77 4.75
N LEU A 134 9.94 -1.17 3.57
CA LEU A 134 9.12 -0.31 2.71
C LEU A 134 7.80 0.09 3.39
N GLY A 135 7.11 -0.86 4.04
CA GLY A 135 5.89 -0.59 4.80
C GLY A 135 6.12 0.40 5.93
N LEU A 136 7.19 0.19 6.71
CA LEU A 136 7.62 1.13 7.76
C LEU A 136 7.97 2.51 7.19
N LEU A 137 8.68 2.57 6.06
CA LEU A 137 9.05 3.82 5.41
C LEU A 137 7.82 4.59 4.91
N ILE A 138 6.84 3.89 4.32
CA ILE A 138 5.56 4.49 3.93
C ILE A 138 4.87 5.11 5.16
N GLN A 139 4.73 4.38 6.27
CA GLN A 139 4.14 4.92 7.49
C GLN A 139 4.89 6.14 8.01
N ALA A 140 6.23 6.03 8.13
CA ALA A 140 7.08 7.10 8.64
C ALA A 140 6.96 8.37 7.80
N VAL A 141 7.02 8.25 6.47
CA VAL A 141 6.89 9.39 5.56
C VAL A 141 5.48 9.98 5.61
N THR A 142 4.43 9.16 5.67
CA THR A 142 3.04 9.61 5.80
C THR A 142 2.82 10.44 7.07
N LEU A 143 3.41 10.03 8.19
CA LEU A 143 3.28 10.71 9.48
C LEU A 143 4.12 11.99 9.60
N LEU A 144 4.99 12.31 8.64
CA LEU A 144 5.80 13.54 8.71
C LEU A 144 4.90 14.79 8.73
N PRO A 145 5.20 15.81 9.56
CA PRO A 145 4.39 17.02 9.67
C PRO A 145 4.19 17.73 8.33
N ALA A 146 5.18 17.71 7.44
CA ALA A 146 5.10 18.29 6.11
C ALA A 146 4.07 17.59 5.21
N VAL A 147 3.90 16.27 5.36
CA VAL A 147 2.91 15.48 4.62
C VAL A 147 1.52 15.70 5.21
N GLN A 148 1.38 15.65 6.55
CA GLN A 148 0.12 15.95 7.23
C GLN A 148 -0.41 17.32 6.85
N ARG A 149 0.40 18.38 6.99
CA ARG A 149 0.03 19.77 6.61
C ARG A 149 -0.42 19.90 5.16
N TYR A 150 0.14 19.10 4.26
CA TYR A 150 -0.27 19.12 2.85
C TYR A 150 -1.66 18.52 2.64
N PHE A 151 -2.08 17.57 3.46
CA PHE A 151 -3.37 16.89 3.38
C PHE A 151 -4.42 17.38 4.38
N VAL A 152 -4.14 18.44 5.14
CA VAL A 152 -5.16 19.11 5.96
C VAL A 152 -6.31 19.58 5.07
N LEU A 153 -7.53 19.36 5.55
CA LEU A 153 -8.74 19.90 4.94
C LEU A 153 -8.91 21.35 5.43
N ASP A 154 -8.98 22.32 4.52
CA ASP A 154 -9.48 23.65 4.85
C ASP A 154 -11.01 23.59 4.97
N ASP A 155 -11.59 24.20 6.00
CA ASP A 155 -13.04 24.25 6.27
C ASP A 155 -13.88 24.74 5.07
N SER A 156 -13.25 25.37 4.08
CA SER A 156 -13.91 25.84 2.85
C SER A 156 -14.27 24.73 1.85
N ASN A 157 -13.66 23.54 1.93
CA ASN A 157 -13.81 22.48 0.93
C ASN A 157 -14.89 21.43 1.28
N GLN A 158 -15.63 21.63 2.38
CA GLN A 158 -16.73 20.77 2.82
C GLN A 158 -18.11 21.22 2.28
N ARG A 159 -18.18 22.25 1.41
CA ARG A 159 -19.44 22.87 0.95
C ARG A 159 -19.77 22.75 -0.55
N SER A 160 -19.05 21.94 -1.34
CA SER A 160 -19.37 21.73 -2.77
C SER A 160 -19.76 20.30 -3.09
#